data_AF-A0A482TKC1-F1
#
_entry.id   AF-A0A482TKC1-F1
#
_cell.length_a   1.000
_cell.length_b   1.000
_cell.length_c   1.000
_cell.angle_alpha   90.00
_cell.angle_beta   90.00
_cell.angle_gamma   90.00
#
_symmetry.space_group_name_H-M   'P 1'
#
loop_
_entity.id
_entity.type
_entity.pdbx_description
1 polymer ?
#
loop_
_entity_poly.entity_id
_entity_poly.type
_entity_poly.pdbx_seq_one_letter_code
_entity_poly.pdbx_strand_id
1 'polypeptide(L)'
;MTNTQITHIQIDNYGPWTVTPEPRREVDLQTLQSRLYADLAQLFGNRDGYIFFSRFDNMIAVTNGLDEAAHALIQESVGNRYPVTMSLSVATGTTPVSALGTATEQLQEAGSAQDKGRREVLRGQTIDEEFRKPTDVQLAHFDVDDATEK
;
A
#
# COMPACT_ATOMS: atom_id res chain seq x y z
N MET A 1 -19.13 1.64 15.44
CA MET A 1 -18.71 1.12 14.12
C MET A 1 -17.46 1.89 13.74
N THR A 2 -16.38 1.17 13.43
CA THR A 2 -15.10 1.73 12.96
C THR A 2 -15.27 2.26 11.54
N ASN A 3 -14.68 3.41 11.21
CA ASN A 3 -14.60 3.89 9.83
C ASN A 3 -13.14 3.77 9.37
N THR A 4 -12.74 2.57 8.93
CA THR A 4 -11.33 2.32 8.59
C THR A 4 -11.07 2.74 7.15
N GLN A 5 -10.03 3.54 6.93
CA GLN A 5 -9.50 3.88 5.62
C GLN A 5 -8.29 3.00 5.34
N ILE A 6 -8.38 2.23 4.25
CA ILE A 6 -7.32 1.34 3.79
C ILE A 6 -6.87 1.78 2.41
N THR A 7 -5.56 1.77 2.20
CA THR A 7 -4.93 1.96 0.90
C THR A 7 -4.31 0.65 0.45
N HIS A 8 -4.77 0.12 -0.69
CA HIS A 8 -4.09 -0.96 -1.40
C HIS A 8 -3.04 -0.34 -2.33
N ILE A 9 -1.78 -0.72 -2.13
CA ILE A 9 -0.65 -0.32 -2.94
C ILE A 9 -0.19 -1.52 -3.78
N GLN A 10 0.03 -1.32 -5.08
CA GLN A 10 0.50 -2.36 -5.98
C GLN A 10 1.57 -1.81 -6.92
N ILE A 11 2.69 -2.51 -7.05
CA ILE A 11 3.74 -2.15 -8.02
C ILE A 11 3.24 -2.46 -9.43
N ASP A 12 3.32 -1.46 -10.32
CA ASP A 12 2.81 -1.59 -11.69
C ASP A 12 3.69 -2.51 -12.53
N ASN A 13 3.05 -3.47 -13.20
CA ASN A 13 3.69 -4.36 -14.18
C ASN A 13 4.95 -5.07 -13.63
N TYR A 14 4.96 -5.39 -12.33
CA TYR A 14 6.16 -5.87 -11.64
C TYR A 14 6.64 -7.22 -12.16
N GLY A 15 5.75 -8.21 -12.29
CA GLY A 15 6.10 -9.56 -12.77
C GLY A 15 6.84 -9.55 -14.12
N PRO A 16 6.29 -8.90 -15.17
CA PRO A 16 7.02 -8.75 -16.43
C PRO A 16 8.33 -7.95 -16.31
N TRP A 17 8.38 -6.94 -15.44
CA TRP A 17 9.58 -6.12 -15.21
C TRP A 17 10.75 -6.90 -14.58
N THR A 18 10.48 -7.92 -13.76
CA THR A 18 11.53 -8.75 -13.14
C THR A 18 12.20 -9.71 -14.13
N VAL A 19 11.56 -10.02 -15.26
CA VAL A 19 12.03 -11.03 -16.23
C VAL A 19 12.41 -10.47 -17.60
N THR A 20 12.22 -9.18 -17.85
CA THR A 20 12.43 -8.55 -19.17
C THR A 20 13.54 -7.50 -19.11
N PRO A 21 14.50 -7.48 -20.08
CA PRO A 21 14.65 -8.40 -21.21
C PRO A 21 15.18 -9.80 -20.83
N GLU A 22 15.74 -9.93 -19.63
CA GLU A 22 16.20 -11.18 -19.04
C GLU A 22 15.90 -11.15 -17.52
N PRO A 23 15.85 -12.32 -16.85
CA PRO A 23 15.66 -12.39 -15.41
C PRO A 23 16.67 -11.55 -14.63
N ARG A 24 16.15 -10.65 -13.79
CA ARG A 24 16.95 -9.89 -12.84
C ARG A 24 17.46 -10.81 -11.73
N ARG A 25 18.61 -10.46 -11.15
CA ARG A 25 19.16 -11.22 -10.02
C ARG A 25 18.26 -11.06 -8.80
N GLU A 26 17.99 -12.18 -8.14
CA GLU A 26 17.12 -12.20 -6.96
C GLU A 26 17.59 -11.24 -5.85
N VAL A 27 18.91 -11.13 -5.63
CA VAL A 27 19.48 -10.22 -4.63
C VAL A 27 19.11 -8.76 -4.91
N ASP A 28 19.06 -8.36 -6.18
CA ASP A 28 18.70 -7.00 -6.57
C ASP A 28 17.20 -6.74 -6.34
N LEU A 29 16.35 -7.75 -6.62
CA LEU A 29 14.91 -7.69 -6.37
C LEU A 29 14.59 -7.59 -4.89
N GLN A 30 15.19 -8.45 -4.06
CA GLN A 30 15.03 -8.43 -2.60
C GLN A 30 15.51 -7.10 -1.99
N THR A 31 16.62 -6.56 -2.50
CA THR A 31 17.13 -5.24 -2.07
C THR A 31 16.16 -4.13 -2.44
N LEU A 32 15.65 -4.12 -3.68
CA LEU A 32 14.68 -3.12 -4.13
C LEU A 32 13.39 -3.18 -3.30
N GLN A 33 12.82 -4.37 -3.12
CA GLN A 33 11.59 -4.57 -2.36
C GLN A 33 11.73 -4.14 -0.90
N SER A 34 12.86 -4.50 -0.27
CA SER A 34 13.13 -4.13 1.13
C SER A 34 13.28 -2.61 1.31
N ARG A 35 14.03 -1.94 0.41
CA ARG A 35 14.18 -0.48 0.44
C ARG A 35 12.88 0.24 0.16
N LEU A 36 12.14 -0.20 -0.85
CA LEU A 36 10.83 0.36 -1.19
C LEU A 36 9.87 0.28 0.00
N TYR A 37 9.79 -0.88 0.65
CA TYR A 37 8.96 -1.04 1.83
C TYR A 37 9.39 -0.13 2.99
N ALA A 38 10.69 -0.07 3.29
CA ALA A 38 11.20 0.80 4.34
C ALA A 38 10.86 2.28 4.09
N ASP A 39 10.99 2.72 2.84
CA ASP A 39 10.64 4.09 2.46
C ASP A 39 9.14 4.35 2.54
N LEU A 40 8.30 3.41 2.12
CA LEU A 40 6.85 3.52 2.27
C LEU A 40 6.45 3.56 3.74
N ALA A 41 7.06 2.72 4.59
CA ALA A 41 6.82 2.73 6.03
C ALA A 41 7.18 4.09 6.65
N GLN A 42 8.26 4.72 6.20
CA GLN A 42 8.61 6.07 6.63
C GLN A 42 7.66 7.14 6.07
N LEU A 43 7.29 7.06 4.79
CA LEU A 43 6.43 8.04 4.13
C LEU A 43 5.01 8.05 4.68
N PHE A 44 4.42 6.88 4.90
CA PHE A 44 3.12 6.74 5.58
C PHE A 44 3.24 7.02 7.07
N GLY A 45 4.28 6.51 7.75
CA GLY A 45 4.49 6.69 9.19
C GLY A 45 4.68 8.14 9.61
N ASN A 46 5.35 8.96 8.80
CA ASN A 46 5.49 10.40 9.05
C ASN A 46 4.16 11.18 8.94
N ARG A 47 3.08 10.51 8.54
CA ARG A 47 1.72 11.06 8.41
C ARG A 47 0.71 10.29 9.27
N ASP A 48 1.20 9.62 10.31
CA ASP A 48 0.38 8.79 11.21
C ASP A 48 -0.30 7.58 10.53
N GLY A 49 0.16 7.20 9.33
CA GLY A 49 -0.24 5.97 8.65
C GLY A 49 0.59 4.76 9.11
N TYR A 50 0.10 3.56 8.81
CA TYR A 50 0.81 2.32 9.12
C TYR A 50 0.68 1.32 7.98
N ILE A 51 1.79 0.78 7.50
CA ILE A 51 1.82 -0.13 6.34
C ILE A 51 2.26 -1.53 6.74
N PHE A 52 1.65 -2.52 6.08
CA PHE A 52 1.99 -3.92 6.21
C PHE A 52 2.40 -4.48 4.86
N PHE A 53 3.41 -5.33 4.91
CA PHE A 53 3.78 -6.16 3.78
C PHE A 53 2.74 -7.26 3.57
N SER A 54 2.30 -7.48 2.33
CA SER A 54 1.44 -8.62 1.99
C SER A 54 2.20 -9.64 1.14
N ARG A 55 1.91 -9.72 -0.16
CA ARG A 55 2.74 -10.37 -1.18
C ARG A 55 3.65 -9.29 -1.74
N PHE A 56 4.96 -9.50 -1.86
CA PHE A 56 5.97 -8.44 -2.05
C PHE A 56 5.67 -7.27 -3.00
N ASP A 57 4.90 -7.47 -4.06
CA ASP A 57 4.48 -6.45 -5.04
C ASP A 57 3.16 -5.75 -4.69
N ASN A 58 2.56 -6.09 -3.55
CA ASN A 58 1.32 -5.58 -2.99
C ASN A 58 1.51 -5.26 -1.51
N MET A 59 1.08 -4.09 -1.08
CA MET A 59 1.11 -3.66 0.32
C MET A 59 -0.25 -3.10 0.72
N ILE A 60 -0.52 -3.12 2.02
CA ILE A 60 -1.76 -2.62 2.59
C ILE A 60 -1.39 -1.59 3.65
N ALA A 61 -1.94 -0.39 3.55
CA ALA A 61 -1.73 0.67 4.54
C ALA A 61 -3.06 1.05 5.21
N VAL A 62 -3.02 1.22 6.53
CA VAL A 62 -4.03 1.96 7.30
C VAL A 62 -3.68 3.44 7.18
N THR A 63 -4.59 4.23 6.62
CA THR A 63 -4.29 5.59 6.16
C THR A 63 -5.31 6.62 6.65
N ASN A 64 -6.08 6.32 7.72
CA ASN A 64 -7.01 7.26 8.34
C ASN A 64 -6.34 8.62 8.61
N GLY A 65 -6.79 9.67 7.91
CA GLY A 65 -6.23 11.02 8.02
C GLY A 65 -5.27 11.43 6.91
N LEU A 66 -4.89 10.52 6.00
CA LEU A 66 -4.21 10.87 4.77
C LEU A 66 -5.23 11.17 3.68
N ASP A 67 -5.11 12.34 3.07
CA ASP A 67 -5.89 12.79 1.93
C ASP A 67 -5.29 12.32 0.60
N GLU A 68 -5.96 12.64 -0.51
CA GLU A 68 -5.48 12.31 -1.87
C GLU A 68 -4.12 12.96 -2.16
N ALA A 69 -3.89 14.20 -1.71
CA ALA A 69 -2.64 14.93 -1.93
C ALA A 69 -1.45 14.22 -1.26
N ALA A 70 -1.62 13.72 -0.04
CA ALA A 70 -0.63 12.92 0.65
C ALA A 70 -0.30 11.64 -0.14
N HIS A 71 -1.30 10.94 -0.67
CA HIS A 71 -1.09 9.74 -1.48
C HIS A 71 -0.37 10.05 -2.80
N ALA A 72 -0.74 11.14 -3.48
CA ALA A 72 -0.09 11.58 -4.71
C ALA A 72 1.40 11.90 -4.48
N LEU A 73 1.74 12.60 -3.39
CA LEU A 73 3.13 12.89 -3.03
C LEU A 73 3.94 11.61 -2.73
N ILE A 74 3.32 10.61 -2.10
CA ILE A 74 3.96 9.32 -1.83
C ILE A 74 4.22 8.58 -3.15
N GLN A 75 3.23 8.53 -4.03
CA GLN A 75 3.34 7.91 -5.35
C GLN A 75 4.43 8.58 -6.21
N GLU A 76 4.43 9.91 -6.27
CA GLU A 76 5.45 10.70 -6.97
C GLU A 76 6.85 10.45 -6.40
N SER A 77 6.99 10.43 -5.07
CA SER A 77 8.26 10.14 -4.41
C SER A 77 8.83 8.79 -4.83
N VAL A 78 7.98 7.77 -5.00
CA VAL A 78 8.43 6.46 -5.50
C VAL A 78 8.83 6.53 -6.97
N GLY A 79 7.99 7.13 -7.83
CA GLY A 79 8.27 7.28 -9.26
C GLY A 79 9.58 8.04 -9.55
N ASN A 80 9.99 8.94 -8.66
CA ASN A 80 11.24 9.69 -8.77
C ASN A 80 12.50 8.91 -8.34
N ARG A 81 12.35 7.85 -7.53
CA ARG A 81 13.49 7.20 -6.84
C ARG A 81 13.69 5.74 -7.22
N TYR A 82 12.66 5.09 -7.76
CA TYR A 82 12.66 3.66 -8.06
C TYR A 82 12.47 3.39 -9.56
N PRO A 83 13.00 2.28 -10.08
CA PRO A 83 12.82 1.88 -11.49
C PRO A 83 11.43 1.27 -11.78
N VAL A 84 10.47 1.45 -10.86
CA VAL A 84 9.10 0.95 -10.90
C VAL A 84 8.17 2.06 -10.43
N THR A 85 6.91 2.01 -10.87
CA THR A 85 5.84 2.85 -10.33
C THR A 85 4.86 2.02 -9.53
N MET A 86 3.93 2.70 -8.86
CA MET A 86 2.88 2.03 -8.08
C MET A 86 1.53 2.67 -8.32
N SER A 87 0.51 1.82 -8.32
CA SER A 87 -0.88 2.20 -8.25
C SER A 87 -1.36 2.12 -6.80
N LEU A 88 -2.16 3.11 -6.39
CA LEU A 88 -2.75 3.25 -5.08
C LEU A 88 -4.27 3.35 -5.23
N SER A 89 -4.99 2.64 -4.38
CA SER A 89 -6.44 2.71 -4.28
C SER A 89 -6.87 2.83 -2.84
N VAL A 90 -7.67 3.84 -2.54
CA VAL A 90 -8.09 4.19 -1.18
C VAL A 90 -9.58 3.90 -1.01
N ALA A 91 -9.94 3.15 0.01
CA ALA A 91 -11.35 2.92 0.31
C ALA A 91 -11.59 2.94 1.82
N THR A 92 -12.85 3.22 2.16
CA THR A 92 -13.32 3.30 3.53
C THR A 92 -14.35 2.19 3.76
N GLY A 93 -14.46 1.72 4.99
CA GLY A 93 -15.38 0.65 5.31
C GLY A 93 -15.65 0.52 6.80
N THR A 94 -16.80 -0.07 7.12
CA THR A 94 -17.14 -0.37 8.52
C THR A 94 -16.26 -1.46 9.13
N THR A 95 -15.54 -2.21 8.28
CA THR A 95 -14.53 -3.21 8.65
C THR A 95 -13.30 -3.08 7.74
N PRO A 96 -12.09 -3.42 8.22
CA PRO A 96 -10.87 -3.36 7.39
C PRO A 96 -10.95 -4.25 6.14
N VAL A 97 -11.58 -5.43 6.24
CA VAL A 97 -11.74 -6.35 5.10
C VAL A 97 -12.65 -5.78 4.01
N SER A 98 -13.72 -5.07 4.40
CA SER A 98 -14.61 -4.39 3.45
C SER A 98 -13.88 -3.27 2.72
N ALA A 99 -13.14 -2.43 3.46
CA ALA A 99 -12.35 -1.34 2.88
C ALA A 99 -11.31 -1.89 1.89
N LEU A 100 -10.55 -2.91 2.29
CA LEU A 100 -9.55 -3.54 1.41
C LEU A 100 -10.18 -4.17 0.16
N GLY A 101 -11.34 -4.83 0.31
CA GLY A 101 -12.08 -5.41 -0.83
C GLY A 101 -12.41 -4.37 -1.88
N THR A 102 -13.04 -3.26 -1.47
CA THR A 102 -13.36 -2.14 -2.37
C THR A 102 -12.11 -1.52 -2.99
N ALA A 103 -11.05 -1.29 -2.22
CA ALA A 103 -9.79 -0.76 -2.76
C ALA A 103 -9.19 -1.70 -3.83
N THR A 104 -9.27 -3.01 -3.61
CA THR A 104 -8.79 -4.04 -4.53
C THR A 104 -9.61 -4.05 -5.83
N GLU A 105 -10.94 -4.01 -5.72
CA GLU A 105 -11.86 -3.95 -6.86
C GLU A 105 -11.57 -2.72 -7.75
N GLN A 106 -11.39 -1.55 -7.14
CA GLN A 106 -11.05 -0.32 -7.85
C GLN A 106 -9.74 -0.42 -8.67
N LEU A 107 -8.71 -1.12 -8.15
CA LEU A 107 -7.49 -1.38 -8.93
C LEU A 107 -7.71 -2.37 -10.06
N GLN A 108 -8.51 -3.42 -9.83
CA GLN A 108 -8.83 -4.42 -10.86
C GLN A 108 -9.63 -3.80 -12.01
N GLU A 109 -10.58 -2.93 -11.70
CA GLU A 109 -11.35 -2.15 -12.68
C GLU A 109 -10.48 -1.19 -13.49
N ALA A 110 -9.42 -0.64 -12.87
CA ALA A 110 -8.47 0.24 -13.56
C ALA A 110 -7.53 -0.52 -14.52
N GLY A 111 -7.46 -1.85 -14.45
CA GLY A 111 -6.71 -2.71 -15.35
C GLY A 111 -5.85 -3.75 -14.66
N SER A 112 -5.34 -4.71 -15.46
CA SER A 112 -4.49 -5.80 -14.96
C SER A 112 -3.22 -5.28 -14.29
N ALA A 113 -2.78 -5.97 -13.23
CA ALA A 113 -1.49 -5.71 -12.57
C ALA A 113 -0.28 -5.87 -13.49
N GLN A 114 -0.44 -6.60 -14.60
CA GLN A 114 0.59 -6.84 -15.61
C GLN A 114 0.36 -6.04 -16.90
N ASP A 115 -0.59 -5.11 -16.90
CA ASP A 115 -0.80 -4.23 -18.04
C ASP A 115 0.27 -3.13 -18.04
N LYS A 116 1.06 -3.05 -19.12
CA LYS A 116 2.07 -2.00 -19.31
C LYS A 116 1.47 -0.60 -19.45
N GLY A 117 0.20 -0.51 -19.88
CA GLY A 117 -0.53 0.75 -20.00
C GLY A 117 -1.11 1.25 -18.69
N ARG A 118 -1.28 0.38 -17.69
CA ARG A 118 -1.79 0.76 -16.37
C ARG A 118 -0.64 1.21 -15.48
N ARG A 119 -0.53 2.53 -15.31
CA ARG A 119 0.57 3.14 -14.58
C ARG A 119 0.04 4.22 -13.63
N GLU A 120 0.53 4.22 -12.40
CA GLU A 120 0.30 5.29 -11.43
C GLU A 120 -1.19 5.61 -11.21
N VAL A 121 -2.03 4.57 -11.17
CA VAL A 121 -3.44 4.76 -10.82
C VAL A 121 -3.49 5.29 -9.39
N LEU A 122 -4.16 6.42 -9.17
CA LEU A 122 -4.55 6.90 -7.85
C LEU A 122 -6.06 7.08 -7.87
N ARG A 123 -6.79 6.28 -7.08
CA ARG A 123 -8.26 6.29 -7.07
C ARG A 123 -8.82 6.05 -5.68
N GLY A 124 -10.11 6.32 -5.55
CA GLY A 124 -10.88 6.05 -4.35
C GLY A 124 -11.25 7.31 -3.58
N GLN A 125 -11.63 7.14 -2.32
CA GLN A 125 -12.08 8.24 -1.45
C GLN A 125 -11.46 8.11 -0.06
N THR A 126 -11.04 9.25 0.48
CA THR A 126 -10.53 9.40 1.84
C THR A 126 -11.66 9.83 2.78
N ILE A 127 -11.46 9.66 4.09
CA ILE A 127 -12.39 10.15 5.11
C ILE A 127 -12.09 11.63 5.35
N ASP A 128 -13.06 12.50 5.09
CA ASP A 128 -12.92 13.92 5.44
C ASP A 128 -12.76 14.10 6.95
N GLU A 129 -12.06 15.16 7.34
CA GLU A 129 -11.65 15.38 8.72
C GLU A 129 -12.84 15.39 9.70
N GLU A 130 -13.96 15.99 9.31
CA GLU A 130 -15.18 16.08 10.12
C GLU A 130 -15.84 14.72 10.40
N PHE A 131 -15.55 13.69 9.60
CA PHE A 131 -16.11 12.35 9.75
C PHE A 131 -15.18 11.39 10.50
N ARG A 132 -13.95 11.81 10.81
CA ARG A 132 -13.00 11.00 11.58
C ARG A 132 -13.38 10.94 13.06
N LYS A 133 -13.20 9.78 13.66
CA LYS A 133 -13.42 9.52 15.09
C LYS A 133 -12.18 8.87 15.70
N PRO A 134 -11.88 9.15 16.98
CA PRO A 134 -10.78 8.49 17.68
C PRO A 134 -10.88 6.96 17.72
N THR A 135 -12.09 6.42 17.53
CA THR A 135 -12.38 4.98 17.54
C THR A 135 -12.40 4.33 16.15
N ASP A 136 -12.01 5.05 15.09
CA ASP A 136 -12.09 4.54 13.71
C ASP A 136 -11.09 3.42 13.43
N VAL A 137 -9.96 3.45 14.14
CA VAL A 137 -8.87 2.49 14.00
C VAL A 137 -8.63 1.82 15.34
N GLN A 138 -8.59 0.48 15.31
CA GLN A 138 -8.20 -0.34 16.45
C GLN A 138 -7.13 -1.32 15.97
N LEU A 139 -5.94 -1.25 16.56
CA LEU A 139 -4.85 -2.19 16.32
C LEU A 139 -4.66 -3.05 17.56
N ALA A 140 -4.64 -4.37 17.37
CA ALA A 140 -4.21 -5.33 18.37
C ALA A 140 -2.85 -5.87 17.97
N HIS A 141 -1.85 -5.71 18.85
CA HIS A 141 -0.54 -6.33 18.68
C HIS A 141 -0.54 -7.66 19.44
N PHE A 142 -0.40 -8.76 18.70
CA PHE A 142 -0.30 -10.10 19.27
C PHE A 142 1.17 -10.50 19.34
N ASP A 143 1.57 -11.08 20.48
CA ASP A 143 2.89 -11.63 20.72
C ASP A 143 2.75 -13.05 21.30
N VAL A 144 3.81 -13.84 21.22
CA VAL A 144 3.83 -15.21 21.74
C VAL A 144 4.54 -15.22 23.10
N ASP A 145 3.85 -15.71 24.12
CA ASP A 145 4.45 -15.92 25.44
C ASP A 145 5.66 -16.85 25.32
N ASP A 146 6.73 -16.51 26.04
CA ASP A 146 7.96 -17.31 26.11
C ASP A 146 8.64 -17.57 24.75
N ALA A 147 8.45 -16.69 23.75
CA ALA A 147 9.05 -16.81 22.40
C ALA A 147 10.59 -16.91 22.37
N THR A 148 11.27 -16.66 23.50
CA THR A 148 12.73 -16.73 23.64
C THR A 148 13.21 -17.87 24.56
N GLU A 149 12.31 -18.65 25.14
CA GLU A 149 12.68 -19.84 25.92
C GLU A 149 13.15 -20.97 24.98
N LYS A 150 14.18 -21.70 25.42
CA LYS A 150 14.89 -22.72 24.65
C LYS A 150 14.33 -24.12 24.85
#